data_AF-A0A4Q2WWG9-F1
#
_entry.id   AF-A0A4Q2WWG9-F1
#
_cell.length_a   1.000
_cell.length_b   1.000
_cell.length_c   1.000
_cell.angle_alpha   90.00
_cell.angle_beta   90.00
_cell.angle_gamma   90.00
#
_symmetry.space_group_name_H-M   'P 1'
#
loop_
_entity.id
_entity.type
_entity.pdbx_description
1 polymer ?
#
loop_
_entity_poly.entity_id
_entity_poly.type
_entity_poly.pdbx_seq_one_letter_code
_entity_poly.pdbx_strand_id
1 'polypeptide(L)'
;MRDFIDLLKRRHAVLDPTLGIFEGLFSGEPSAVTPGLETVAPRLPPQVRRAMLSGALEVPHAQEAAYREAFPAMLRLLKAAHDAGVTIVPGTDGLAGYMLHHELAVYVRAGIAPAEVLRMATLDSARVMGVDQLRGVIAAGLQADMLLVDGDPLRDIGDIRNVDLVIKAGRLHEPAAIERAIGITPRG
;
A
#
# COMPACT_ATOMS: atom_id res chain seq x y z
N MET A 1 -19.46 -0.23 -15.02
CA MET A 1 -18.87 -0.62 -13.71
C MET A 1 -19.34 -2.00 -13.26
N ARG A 2 -20.65 -2.26 -13.16
CA ARG A 2 -21.18 -3.57 -12.74
C ARG A 2 -20.72 -4.74 -13.62
N ASP A 3 -20.84 -4.61 -14.94
CA ASP A 3 -20.42 -5.68 -15.88
C ASP A 3 -18.95 -6.06 -15.76
N PHE A 4 -18.09 -5.08 -15.47
CA PHE A 4 -16.65 -5.30 -15.26
C PHE A 4 -16.39 -6.05 -13.96
N ILE A 5 -17.01 -5.62 -12.85
CA ILE A 5 -16.92 -6.32 -11.57
C ILE A 5 -17.45 -7.76 -11.68
N ASP A 6 -18.59 -7.94 -12.36
CA ASP A 6 -19.16 -9.27 -12.59
C ASP A 6 -18.24 -10.14 -13.45
N LEU A 7 -17.54 -9.54 -14.42
CA LEU A 7 -16.52 -10.26 -15.19
C LEU A 7 -15.37 -10.73 -14.30
N LEU A 8 -14.83 -9.86 -13.43
CA LEU A 8 -13.76 -10.24 -12.49
C LEU A 8 -14.18 -11.41 -11.60
N LYS A 9 -15.39 -11.35 -11.04
CA LYS A 9 -15.97 -12.42 -10.22
C LYS A 9 -16.10 -13.73 -10.99
N ARG A 10 -16.74 -13.71 -12.17
CA ARG A 10 -16.95 -14.92 -12.99
C ARG A 10 -15.64 -15.59 -13.40
N ARG A 11 -14.56 -14.82 -13.51
CA ARG A 11 -13.23 -15.33 -13.86
C ARG A 11 -12.36 -15.66 -12.65
N HIS A 12 -12.85 -15.44 -11.43
CA HIS A 12 -12.06 -15.55 -10.19
C HIS A 12 -10.75 -14.76 -10.29
N ALA A 13 -10.80 -13.59 -10.93
CA ALA A 13 -9.64 -12.73 -11.10
C ALA A 13 -9.23 -12.13 -9.76
N VAL A 14 -7.93 -12.04 -9.53
CA VAL A 14 -7.34 -11.27 -8.42
C VAL A 14 -7.03 -9.87 -8.93
N LEU A 15 -7.45 -8.85 -8.18
CA LEU A 15 -7.19 -7.46 -8.50
C LEU A 15 -6.07 -6.92 -7.60
N ASP A 16 -4.99 -6.45 -8.24
CA ASP A 16 -3.99 -5.57 -7.65
C ASP A 16 -4.08 -4.22 -8.37
N PRO A 17 -4.63 -3.18 -7.71
CA PRO A 17 -4.93 -1.89 -8.35
C PRO A 17 -3.79 -0.86 -8.25
N THR A 18 -2.75 -1.11 -7.44
CA THR A 18 -1.61 -0.19 -7.20
C THR A 18 -1.98 1.28 -7.02
N LEU A 19 -3.04 1.59 -6.27
CA LEU A 19 -3.69 2.91 -6.30
C LEU A 19 -2.78 4.07 -5.86
N GLY A 20 -1.80 3.83 -4.98
CA GLY A 20 -0.82 4.83 -4.58
C GLY A 20 -0.04 5.44 -5.74
N ILE A 21 0.23 4.68 -6.80
CA ILE A 21 0.89 5.24 -8.00
C ILE A 21 -0.03 6.17 -8.77
N PHE A 22 -1.31 5.79 -8.91
CA PHE A 22 -2.31 6.59 -9.60
C PHE A 22 -2.66 7.87 -8.84
N GLU A 23 -2.61 7.85 -7.51
CA GLU A 23 -2.74 9.07 -6.70
C GLU A 23 -1.66 10.10 -7.06
N GLY A 24 -0.40 9.65 -7.17
CA GLY A 24 0.70 10.49 -7.61
C GLY A 24 0.53 10.98 -9.05
N LEU A 25 0.23 10.08 -9.99
CA LEU A 25 0.09 10.39 -11.41
C LEU A 25 -1.04 11.40 -11.70
N PHE A 26 -2.18 11.29 -11.01
CA PHE A 26 -3.33 12.17 -11.18
C PHE A 26 -3.32 13.40 -10.25
N SER A 27 -2.27 13.62 -9.46
CA SER A 27 -2.16 14.80 -8.60
C SER A 27 -2.05 16.12 -9.37
N GLY A 28 -1.59 16.07 -10.63
CA GLY A 28 -1.39 17.24 -11.48
C GLY A 28 -0.19 18.12 -11.10
N GLU A 29 0.61 17.71 -10.11
CA GLU A 29 1.76 18.48 -9.60
C GLU A 29 3.05 17.65 -9.71
N PRO A 30 3.79 17.74 -10.84
CA PRO A 30 4.95 16.87 -11.11
C PRO A 30 6.12 17.04 -10.14
N SER A 31 6.17 18.19 -9.47
CA SER A 31 7.20 18.56 -8.50
C SER A 31 6.80 18.28 -7.04
N ALA A 32 5.56 17.82 -6.81
CA ALA A 32 5.14 17.37 -5.48
C ALA A 32 5.83 16.05 -5.12
N VAL A 33 6.06 15.80 -3.84
CA VAL A 33 6.49 14.49 -3.35
C VAL A 33 5.37 13.48 -3.63
N THR A 34 5.73 12.28 -4.07
CA THR A 34 4.76 11.19 -4.27
C THR A 34 3.97 10.94 -2.98
N PRO A 35 2.63 10.92 -3.05
CA PRO A 35 1.78 10.64 -1.89
C PRO A 35 2.22 9.39 -1.15
N GLY A 36 2.33 9.49 0.18
CA GLY A 36 2.78 8.40 1.05
C GLY A 36 4.28 8.40 1.37
N LEU A 37 5.09 9.18 0.64
CA LEU A 37 6.53 9.31 0.88
C LEU A 37 6.91 10.59 1.63
N GLU A 38 5.95 11.41 2.06
CA GLU A 38 6.20 12.71 2.70
C GLU A 38 7.04 12.59 3.97
N THR A 39 6.89 11.49 4.70
CA THR A 39 7.65 11.23 5.93
C THR A 39 9.03 10.61 5.67
N VAL A 40 9.24 9.99 4.51
CA VAL A 40 10.47 9.27 4.16
C VAL A 40 11.40 10.13 3.31
N ALA A 41 10.86 10.92 2.38
CA ALA A 41 11.64 11.75 1.47
C ALA A 41 12.60 12.72 2.20
N PRO A 42 12.24 13.40 3.30
CA PRO A 42 13.18 14.26 4.03
C PRO A 42 14.37 13.51 4.65
N ARG A 43 14.20 12.20 4.91
CA ARG A 43 15.20 11.31 5.56
C ARG A 43 16.15 10.66 4.57
N LEU A 44 15.91 10.84 3.28
CA LEU A 44 16.76 10.36 2.20
C LEU A 44 17.83 11.40 1.80
N PRO A 45 18.96 10.97 1.23
CA PRO A 45 19.97 11.89 0.67
C PRO A 45 19.35 12.80 -0.41
N PRO A 46 19.72 14.09 -0.49
CA PRO A 46 19.11 15.04 -1.43
C PRO A 46 19.05 14.55 -2.89
N GLN A 47 20.08 13.83 -3.34
CA GLN A 47 20.16 13.27 -4.68
C GLN A 47 19.10 12.18 -4.97
N VAL A 48 18.65 11.46 -3.93
CA VAL A 48 17.62 10.41 -4.05
C VAL A 48 16.22 11.02 -4.00
N ARG A 49 16.03 12.14 -3.29
CA ARG A 49 14.71 12.80 -3.14
C ARG A 49 14.10 13.19 -4.48
N ARG A 50 14.91 13.56 -5.48
CA ARG A 50 14.43 13.89 -6.81
C ARG A 50 13.67 12.74 -7.48
N ALA A 51 14.04 11.49 -7.19
CA ALA A 51 13.34 10.31 -7.69
C ALA A 51 12.05 9.99 -6.92
N MET A 52 11.74 10.76 -5.87
CA MET A 52 10.54 10.61 -5.03
C MET A 52 9.47 11.67 -5.34
N LEU A 53 9.66 12.41 -6.44
CA LEU A 53 8.64 13.31 -6.96
C LEU A 53 7.56 12.50 -7.68
N SER A 54 6.33 13.00 -7.67
CA SER A 54 5.14 12.32 -8.20
C SER A 54 5.28 11.94 -9.68
N GLY A 55 6.09 12.70 -10.43
CA GLY A 55 6.18 12.56 -11.88
C GLY A 55 4.82 12.72 -12.55
N ALA A 56 3.92 13.49 -11.91
CA ALA A 56 2.53 13.64 -12.34
C ALA A 56 2.45 14.04 -13.81
N LEU A 57 1.41 13.56 -14.47
CA LEU A 57 1.17 13.90 -15.86
C LEU A 57 0.76 15.37 -15.94
N GLU A 58 1.29 16.07 -16.94
CA GLU A 58 0.76 17.38 -17.29
C GLU A 58 -0.71 17.19 -17.68
N VAL A 59 -1.60 17.91 -16.99
CA VAL A 59 -3.03 17.77 -17.20
C VAL A 59 -3.37 18.44 -18.53
N PRO A 60 -3.90 17.70 -19.54
CA PRO A 60 -4.27 18.32 -20.80
C PRO A 60 -5.33 19.39 -20.57
N HIS A 61 -5.17 20.53 -21.24
CA HIS A 61 -6.17 21.59 -21.21
C HIS A 61 -7.56 21.04 -21.57
N ALA A 62 -8.58 21.45 -20.81
CA ALA A 62 -9.97 20.99 -20.87
C ALA A 62 -10.25 19.59 -20.28
N GLN A 63 -9.26 18.90 -19.71
CA GLN A 63 -9.45 17.62 -19.00
C GLN A 63 -9.26 17.71 -17.48
N GLU A 64 -9.14 18.93 -16.93
CA GLU A 64 -8.82 19.17 -15.52
C GLU A 64 -9.87 18.61 -14.56
N ALA A 65 -11.14 18.62 -14.97
CA ALA A 65 -12.22 18.00 -14.19
C ALA A 65 -12.11 16.47 -14.19
N ALA A 66 -11.81 15.87 -15.34
CA ALA A 66 -11.66 14.42 -15.48
C ALA A 66 -10.44 13.89 -14.70
N TYR A 67 -9.32 14.60 -14.75
CA TYR A 67 -8.11 14.28 -13.98
C TYR A 67 -8.36 14.33 -12.47
N ARG A 68 -9.01 15.39 -11.99
CA ARG A 68 -9.36 15.52 -10.56
C ARG A 68 -10.32 14.43 -10.09
N GLU A 69 -11.20 13.96 -10.96
CA GLU A 69 -12.17 12.90 -10.64
C GLU A 69 -11.61 11.48 -10.83
N ALA A 70 -10.48 11.31 -11.52
CA ALA A 70 -9.92 10.00 -11.82
C ALA A 70 -9.64 9.18 -10.55
N PHE A 71 -8.87 9.74 -9.61
CA PHE A 71 -8.52 9.04 -8.39
C PHE A 71 -9.73 8.78 -7.47
N PRO A 72 -10.64 9.75 -7.20
CA PRO A 72 -11.91 9.47 -6.52
C PRO A 72 -12.76 8.37 -7.18
N ALA A 73 -12.81 8.31 -8.51
CA ALA A 73 -13.50 7.24 -9.22
C ALA A 73 -12.85 5.88 -9.01
N MET A 74 -11.51 5.81 -8.94
CA MET A 74 -10.77 4.59 -8.62
C MET A 74 -11.05 4.09 -7.20
N LEU A 75 -11.13 4.98 -6.20
CA LEU A 75 -11.52 4.61 -4.83
C LEU A 75 -12.93 4.01 -4.80
N ARG A 76 -13.88 4.61 -5.52
CA ARG A 76 -15.26 4.08 -5.65
C ARG A 76 -15.29 2.72 -6.33
N LEU A 77 -14.46 2.50 -7.36
CA LEU A 77 -14.35 1.21 -8.03
C LEU A 77 -13.76 0.15 -7.11
N LEU A 78 -12.68 0.47 -6.37
CA LEU A 78 -12.06 -0.43 -5.40
C LEU A 78 -13.09 -0.89 -4.36
N LYS A 79 -13.83 0.06 -3.76
CA LYS A 79 -14.87 -0.27 -2.78
C LYS A 79 -15.99 -1.13 -3.37
N ALA A 80 -16.45 -0.79 -4.57
CA ALA A 80 -17.49 -1.57 -5.25
C ALA A 80 -17.03 -3.00 -5.58
N ALA A 81 -15.77 -3.18 -5.98
CA ALA A 81 -15.19 -4.50 -6.22
C ALA A 81 -15.07 -5.31 -4.92
N HIS A 82 -14.60 -4.67 -3.84
CA HIS A 82 -14.53 -5.25 -2.50
C HIS A 82 -15.90 -5.73 -2.02
N ASP A 83 -16.91 -4.85 -2.06
CA ASP A 83 -18.27 -5.15 -1.60
C ASP A 83 -18.95 -6.25 -2.43
N ALA A 84 -18.53 -6.40 -3.68
CA ALA A 84 -18.99 -7.48 -4.54
C ALA A 84 -18.27 -8.82 -4.30
N GLY A 85 -17.25 -8.86 -3.43
CA GLY A 85 -16.46 -10.05 -3.12
C GLY A 85 -15.38 -10.40 -4.14
N VAL A 86 -14.87 -9.42 -4.89
CA VAL A 86 -13.67 -9.63 -5.73
C VAL A 86 -12.45 -9.79 -4.83
N THR A 87 -11.61 -10.77 -5.11
CA THR A 87 -10.33 -10.93 -4.40
C THR A 87 -9.41 -9.77 -4.75
N ILE A 88 -9.01 -9.00 -3.74
CA ILE A 88 -8.13 -7.84 -3.88
C ILE A 88 -6.90 -8.06 -3.01
N VAL A 89 -5.72 -7.72 -3.54
CA VAL A 89 -4.45 -7.71 -2.81
C VAL A 89 -3.76 -6.37 -2.99
N PRO A 90 -3.09 -5.83 -1.96
CA PRO A 90 -2.34 -4.60 -2.09
C PRO A 90 -0.97 -4.84 -2.74
N GLY A 91 -0.72 -4.15 -3.85
CA GLY A 91 0.59 -3.96 -4.48
C GLY A 91 0.86 -2.48 -4.73
N THR A 92 2.09 -2.11 -5.08
CA THR A 92 2.50 -0.69 -5.06
C THR A 92 3.12 -0.17 -6.34
N ASP A 93 3.78 -1.01 -7.14
CA ASP A 93 4.70 -0.59 -8.22
C ASP A 93 5.64 0.59 -7.82
N GLY A 94 5.98 0.65 -6.52
CA GLY A 94 6.65 1.78 -5.92
C GLY A 94 7.79 1.38 -4.98
N LEU A 95 8.28 2.35 -4.20
CA LEU A 95 9.38 2.12 -3.26
C LEU A 95 9.04 0.98 -2.28
N ALA A 96 9.82 -0.10 -2.34
CA ALA A 96 9.61 -1.29 -1.55
C ALA A 96 9.59 -0.99 -0.04
N GLY A 97 8.67 -1.64 0.67
CA GLY A 97 8.43 -1.40 2.11
C GLY A 97 7.58 -0.15 2.37
N TYR A 98 8.03 1.02 1.90
CA TYR A 98 7.42 2.30 2.27
C TYR A 98 6.08 2.60 1.59
N MET A 99 5.96 2.35 0.28
CA MET A 99 4.71 2.63 -0.43
C MET A 99 3.57 1.70 -0.02
N LEU A 100 3.87 0.51 0.52
CA LEU A 100 2.82 -0.43 0.93
C LEU A 100 1.99 0.14 2.06
N HIS A 101 2.61 0.83 3.04
CA HIS A 101 1.88 1.50 4.12
C HIS A 101 0.88 2.54 3.60
N HIS A 102 1.23 3.22 2.50
CA HIS A 102 0.34 4.17 1.86
C HIS A 102 -0.79 3.49 1.10
N GLU A 103 -0.50 2.43 0.36
CA GLU A 103 -1.51 1.62 -0.35
C GLU A 103 -2.60 1.12 0.63
N LEU A 104 -2.19 0.62 1.80
CA LEU A 104 -3.15 0.20 2.83
C LEU A 104 -4.01 1.36 3.32
N ALA A 105 -3.42 2.54 3.53
CA ALA A 105 -4.17 3.74 3.89
C ALA A 105 -5.14 4.18 2.79
N VAL A 106 -4.78 4.02 1.52
CA VAL A 106 -5.67 4.26 0.37
C VAL A 106 -6.88 3.33 0.38
N TYR A 107 -6.72 2.06 0.77
CA TYR A 107 -7.84 1.11 0.83
C TYR A 107 -8.81 1.45 1.97
N VAL A 108 -8.26 1.90 3.10
CA VAL A 108 -9.09 2.43 4.20
C VAL A 108 -9.79 3.71 3.77
N ARG A 109 -9.13 4.61 3.02
CA ARG A 109 -9.75 5.82 2.43
C ARG A 109 -10.87 5.48 1.44
N ALA A 110 -10.78 4.35 0.74
CA ALA A 110 -11.86 3.84 -0.11
C ALA A 110 -13.05 3.29 0.71
N GLY A 111 -12.91 3.15 2.03
CA GLY A 111 -13.96 2.71 2.95
C GLY A 111 -13.90 1.24 3.34
N ILE A 112 -12.78 0.56 3.10
CA ILE A 112 -12.55 -0.83 3.55
C ILE A 112 -12.07 -0.80 5.01
N ALA A 113 -12.59 -1.68 5.86
CA ALA A 113 -12.22 -1.67 7.27
C ALA A 113 -10.72 -1.99 7.46
N PRO A 114 -10.00 -1.33 8.40
CA PRO A 114 -8.57 -1.58 8.59
C PRO A 114 -8.21 -3.05 8.84
N ALA A 115 -9.04 -3.77 9.60
CA ALA A 115 -8.89 -5.21 9.83
C ALA A 115 -8.90 -6.02 8.52
N GLU A 116 -9.79 -5.67 7.59
CA GLU A 116 -9.89 -6.33 6.28
C GLU A 116 -8.69 -5.99 5.41
N VAL A 117 -8.24 -4.74 5.42
CA VAL A 117 -7.04 -4.30 4.69
C VAL A 117 -5.79 -5.03 5.18
N LEU A 118 -5.62 -5.20 6.50
CA LEU A 118 -4.50 -5.98 7.06
C LEU A 118 -4.60 -7.45 6.69
N ARG A 119 -5.81 -8.03 6.67
CA ARG A 119 -6.06 -9.41 6.22
C ARG A 119 -5.71 -9.58 4.74
N MET A 120 -6.04 -8.59 3.90
CA MET A 120 -5.65 -8.58 2.48
C MET A 120 -4.12 -8.59 2.34
N ALA A 121 -3.42 -7.73 3.08
CA ALA A 121 -1.97 -7.61 3.03
C ALA A 121 -1.21 -8.83 3.57
N THR A 122 -1.89 -9.73 4.29
CA THR A 122 -1.28 -10.88 4.98
C THR A 122 -1.84 -12.20 4.46
N LEU A 123 -2.94 -12.68 5.05
CA LEU A 123 -3.53 -13.99 4.77
C LEU A 123 -4.02 -14.12 3.32
N ASP A 124 -4.71 -13.12 2.77
CA ASP A 124 -5.27 -13.27 1.42
C ASP A 124 -4.18 -13.23 0.36
N SER A 125 -3.19 -12.35 0.49
CA SER A 125 -1.98 -12.40 -0.34
C SER A 125 -1.24 -13.74 -0.23
N ALA A 126 -1.12 -14.31 0.98
CA ALA A 126 -0.51 -15.63 1.15
C ALA A 126 -1.31 -16.74 0.44
N ARG A 127 -2.65 -16.68 0.48
CA ARG A 127 -3.54 -17.61 -0.23
C ARG A 127 -3.43 -17.47 -1.74
N VAL A 128 -3.43 -16.24 -2.25
CA VAL A 128 -3.24 -15.95 -3.69
C VAL A 128 -1.91 -16.52 -4.17
N MET A 129 -0.86 -16.42 -3.36
CA MET A 129 0.47 -16.93 -3.68
C MET A 129 0.64 -18.45 -3.41
N GLY A 130 -0.36 -19.13 -2.84
CA GLY A 130 -0.28 -20.55 -2.50
C GLY A 130 0.70 -20.89 -1.37
N VAL A 131 0.95 -19.95 -0.46
CA VAL A 131 1.91 -20.07 0.66
C VAL A 131 1.27 -19.86 2.03
N ASP A 132 -0.07 -19.92 2.12
CA ASP A 132 -0.84 -19.76 3.36
C ASP A 132 -0.59 -20.90 4.37
N GLN A 133 -0.11 -22.06 3.89
CA GLN A 133 0.37 -23.15 4.74
C GLN A 133 1.76 -22.89 5.36
N LEU A 134 2.41 -21.77 5.00
CA LEU A 134 3.72 -21.37 5.51
C LEU A 134 3.70 -20.03 6.25
N ARG A 135 2.83 -19.09 5.86
CA ARG A 135 2.79 -17.72 6.40
C ARG A 135 1.45 -17.03 6.16
N GLY A 136 1.32 -15.80 6.66
CA GLY A 136 0.14 -14.94 6.45
C GLY A 136 -0.79 -14.85 7.66
N VAL A 137 -0.62 -15.75 8.64
CA VAL A 137 -1.25 -15.65 9.96
C VAL A 137 -0.25 -16.00 11.05
N ILE A 138 -0.49 -15.48 12.25
CA ILE A 138 0.26 -15.84 13.45
C ILE A 138 -0.37 -17.10 14.02
N ALA A 139 0.24 -18.26 13.75
CA ALA A 139 -0.17 -19.53 14.34
C ALA A 139 1.03 -20.48 14.51
N ALA A 140 0.93 -21.41 15.46
CA ALA A 140 1.94 -22.43 15.66
C ALA A 140 2.10 -23.31 14.41
N GLY A 141 3.35 -23.70 14.09
CA GLY A 141 3.67 -24.51 12.92
C GLY A 141 3.92 -23.72 11.63
N LEU A 142 3.61 -22.42 11.60
CA LEU A 142 3.93 -21.52 10.49
C LEU A 142 5.29 -20.84 10.70
N GLN A 143 5.82 -20.22 9.64
CA GLN A 143 7.01 -19.41 9.73
C GLN A 143 6.79 -18.20 10.64
N ALA A 144 7.77 -17.91 11.49
CA ALA A 144 7.78 -16.72 12.35
C ALA A 144 8.09 -15.46 11.53
N ASP A 145 7.07 -15.02 10.78
CA ASP A 145 7.04 -13.79 9.98
C ASP A 145 6.05 -12.81 10.62
N MET A 146 6.54 -11.80 11.34
CA MET A 146 5.73 -10.92 12.18
C MET A 146 6.32 -9.50 12.22
N LEU A 147 5.50 -8.54 12.59
CA LEU A 147 5.89 -7.15 12.87
C LEU A 147 5.37 -6.77 14.26
N LEU A 148 6.18 -6.02 15.02
CA LEU A 148 5.76 -5.29 16.20
C LEU A 148 5.54 -3.84 15.82
N VAL A 149 4.35 -3.32 16.13
CA VAL A 149 3.94 -1.96 15.79
C VAL A 149 3.63 -1.19 17.07
N ASP A 150 4.18 0.01 17.20
CA ASP A 150 3.82 0.97 18.24
C ASP A 150 2.58 1.79 17.80
N GLY A 151 1.42 1.40 18.34
CA GLY A 151 0.12 1.95 17.97
C GLY A 151 -0.91 0.86 17.69
N ASP A 152 -2.06 1.27 17.15
CA ASP A 152 -3.17 0.37 16.82
C ASP A 152 -3.65 0.59 15.37
N PRO A 153 -3.09 -0.17 14.41
CA PRO A 153 -3.50 -0.13 13.00
C PRO A 153 -4.97 -0.45 12.73
N LEU A 154 -5.71 -0.99 13.71
CA LEU A 154 -7.15 -1.22 13.59
C LEU A 154 -7.96 0.06 13.84
N ARG A 155 -7.40 1.00 14.61
CA ARG A 155 -8.00 2.31 14.89
C ARG A 155 -7.50 3.38 13.95
N ASP A 156 -6.19 3.42 13.71
CA ASP A 156 -5.55 4.30 12.74
C ASP A 156 -4.58 3.49 11.90
N ILE A 157 -4.95 3.23 10.63
CA ILE A 157 -4.09 2.51 9.70
C ILE A 157 -2.73 3.19 9.48
N GLY A 158 -2.61 4.48 9.81
CA GLY A 158 -1.35 5.22 9.82
C GLY A 158 -0.27 4.60 10.71
N ASP A 159 -0.69 4.00 11.84
CA ASP A 159 0.20 3.39 12.83
C ASP A 159 1.01 2.23 12.26
N ILE A 160 0.60 1.63 11.15
CA ILE A 160 1.37 0.56 10.49
C ILE A 160 2.80 0.98 10.09
N ARG A 161 3.07 2.29 10.02
CA ARG A 161 4.41 2.85 9.79
C ARG A 161 5.31 2.74 11.02
N ASN A 162 4.74 2.58 12.20
CA ASN A 162 5.41 2.53 13.49
C ASN A 162 5.95 1.15 13.84
N VAL A 163 6.68 0.54 12.89
CA VAL A 163 7.30 -0.76 13.11
C VAL A 163 8.56 -0.60 13.97
N ASP A 164 8.59 -1.28 15.11
CA ASP A 164 9.73 -1.33 16.04
C ASP A 164 10.62 -2.55 15.79
N LEU A 165 10.00 -3.66 15.40
CA LEU A 165 10.68 -4.93 15.18
C LEU A 165 10.05 -5.69 14.03
N VAL A 166 10.89 -6.22 13.14
CA VAL A 166 10.47 -7.18 12.13
C VAL A 166 11.09 -8.53 12.49
N ILE A 167 10.25 -9.56 12.57
CA ILE A 167 10.69 -10.95 12.72
C ILE A 167 10.49 -11.62 11.37
N LYS A 168 11.56 -12.11 10.74
CA LYS A 168 11.51 -12.79 9.44
C LYS A 168 12.17 -14.16 9.53
N ALA A 169 11.40 -15.21 9.30
CA ALA A 169 11.84 -16.60 9.48
C ALA A 169 12.52 -16.81 10.85
N GLY A 170 11.96 -16.21 11.91
CA GLY A 170 12.48 -16.30 13.28
C GLY A 170 13.70 -15.41 13.59
N ARG A 171 14.18 -14.61 12.63
CA ARG A 171 15.28 -13.65 12.86
C ARG A 171 14.73 -12.25 13.12
N LEU A 172 15.30 -11.60 14.12
CA LEU A 172 14.95 -10.25 14.52
C LEU A 172 15.70 -9.23 13.66
N HIS A 173 14.97 -8.23 13.19
CA HIS A 173 15.47 -7.13 12.38
C HIS A 173 14.95 -5.81 12.92
N GLU A 174 15.86 -4.92 13.30
CA GLU A 174 15.54 -3.56 13.72
C GLU A 174 15.41 -2.65 12.48
N PRO A 175 14.24 -2.05 12.22
CA PRO A 175 14.04 -1.15 11.09
C PRO A 175 15.07 -0.02 11.06
N ALA A 176 15.38 0.59 12.21
CA ALA A 176 16.39 1.65 12.31
C ALA A 176 17.80 1.22 11.87
N ALA A 177 18.17 -0.06 12.04
CA ALA A 177 19.43 -0.59 11.56
C ALA A 177 19.43 -0.77 10.04
N ILE A 178 18.33 -1.29 9.48
CA ILE A 178 18.14 -1.42 8.03
C ILE A 178 18.18 -0.05 7.36
N GLU A 179 17.43 0.92 7.90
CA GLU A 179 17.35 2.29 7.39
C GLU A 179 18.74 2.92 7.30
N ARG A 180 19.55 2.85 8.37
CA ARG A 180 20.95 3.30 8.36
C ARG A 180 21.77 2.62 7.28
N ALA A 181 21.65 1.31 7.12
CA ALA A 181 22.42 0.54 6.16
C ALA A 181 22.11 0.94 4.70
N ILE A 182 20.89 1.39 4.42
CA ILE A 182 20.47 1.85 3.08
C ILE A 182 20.48 3.39 2.94
N GLY A 183 21.07 4.10 3.91
CA GLY A 183 21.26 5.56 3.84
C GLY A 183 20.00 6.38 4.14
N ILE A 184 19.02 5.82 4.84
CA ILE A 184 17.85 6.51 5.36
C ILE A 184 18.13 6.87 6.82
N THR A 185 18.00 8.14 7.19
CA THR A 185 18.06 8.56 8.60
C THR A 185 16.92 7.88 9.38
N PRO A 186 17.17 7.13 10.47
CA PRO A 186 16.11 6.44 11.21
C PRO A 186 14.97 7.35 11.68
N ARG A 187 13.81 6.75 11.92
CA ARG A 187 12.74 7.43 12.65
C ARG A 187 13.23 7.69 14.09
N GLY A 188 13.02 8.91 14.56
CA GLY A 188 13.33 9.31 15.93
C GLY A 188 12.25 8.89 16.91
#